data_AF-A0AAJ5WYV6-F1
#
_entry.id   AF-A0AAJ5WYV6-F1
#
_cell.length_a   1.000
_cell.length_b   1.000
_cell.length_c   1.000
_cell.angle_alpha   90.00
_cell.angle_beta   90.00
_cell.angle_gamma   90.00
#
_symmetry.space_group_name_H-M   'P 1'
#
loop_
_entity.id
_entity.type
_entity.pdbx_description
1 polymer ?
#
loop_
_entity_poly.entity_id
_entity_poly.type
_entity_poly.pdbx_seq_one_letter_code
_entity_poly.pdbx_strand_id
1 'polypeptide(L)'
;MKNYLLLLLLTLPLFFACKEKKTSMKDDEVVTVTDFIEFFPEVGLTFQLADTTLRQKTTDSLLIGNKTFHQFIPDSLLKKDFGATARPKLYALGRVKEKDRETYLFFKAVAGSKRVGYLVCFSEKEQFLQGMPLVRDGFDSQASAYGQLDKKFQITTYRDKKQAGQLSFKRNVYFYNNTANEFTLIFTEPNEEIIANVINPIDTLAAKHKFAGEYVKDKRNFVSVRDGKSASEVLVFVHFEKNGGECKGELKGMARFVSNNVAVYQESGNPCSLQLSFSKTAVSLKETGGCGSYRDIRCFFEGSYPRKKAPKPESGGKKK
;
A
#
# COMPACT_ATOMS: atom_id res chain seq x y z
N MET A 1 72.91 42.58 -33.36
CA MET A 1 73.07 41.14 -33.07
C MET A 1 71.77 40.66 -32.46
N LYS A 2 70.91 40.04 -33.28
CA LYS A 2 70.66 38.57 -33.35
C LYS A 2 69.79 38.10 -32.17
N ASN A 3 68.66 37.44 -32.32
CA ASN A 3 67.76 37.14 -33.43
C ASN A 3 66.47 36.61 -32.78
N TYR A 4 65.32 37.03 -33.31
CA TYR A 4 64.01 36.40 -33.12
C TYR A 4 64.03 34.92 -33.54
N LEU A 5 62.95 34.22 -33.18
CA LEU A 5 62.33 33.08 -33.89
C LEU A 5 62.57 31.67 -33.30
N LEU A 6 61.46 30.90 -33.25
CA LEU A 6 61.26 29.50 -32.81
C LEU A 6 61.20 29.29 -31.28
N LEU A 7 60.12 28.78 -30.68
CA LEU A 7 59.14 27.79 -31.11
C LEU A 7 57.71 28.19 -30.68
N LEU A 8 56.87 28.46 -31.68
CA LEU A 8 55.44 28.72 -31.57
C LEU A 8 54.67 27.52 -32.17
N LEU A 9 54.87 26.31 -31.65
CA LEU A 9 54.19 25.10 -32.11
C LEU A 9 54.35 23.98 -31.06
N LEU A 10 53.29 23.20 -30.84
CA LEU A 10 53.08 22.20 -29.77
C LEU A 10 52.65 22.85 -28.44
N THR A 11 51.42 22.71 -27.93
CA THR A 11 50.33 21.78 -28.19
C THR A 11 49.05 22.45 -27.67
N LEU A 12 48.22 22.95 -28.58
CA LEU A 12 46.83 23.23 -28.28
C LEU A 12 46.08 21.91 -28.51
N PRO A 13 45.66 21.14 -27.48
CA PRO A 13 44.65 20.14 -27.73
C PRO A 13 43.38 20.93 -28.07
N LEU A 14 43.06 20.96 -29.37
CA LEU A 14 41.74 21.27 -29.87
C LEU A 14 40.76 20.40 -29.08
N PHE A 15 40.13 21.00 -28.07
CA PHE A 15 38.88 20.49 -27.52
C PHE A 15 37.85 20.55 -28.65
N PHE A 16 37.85 19.52 -29.51
CA PHE A 16 36.67 19.09 -30.24
C PHE A 16 35.68 18.54 -29.21
N ALA A 17 35.14 19.44 -28.38
CA ALA A 17 33.84 19.23 -27.79
C ALA A 17 32.85 19.40 -28.93
N CYS A 18 32.56 18.30 -29.64
CA CYS A 18 31.30 18.18 -30.35
C CYS A 18 30.20 18.38 -29.31
N LYS A 19 29.75 19.63 -29.17
CA LYS A 19 28.47 19.93 -28.54
C LYS A 19 27.42 19.39 -29.50
N GLU A 20 27.09 18.11 -29.36
CA GLU A 20 25.85 17.60 -29.91
C GLU A 20 24.75 18.52 -29.42
N LYS A 21 24.10 19.16 -30.39
CA LYS A 21 23.06 20.14 -30.15
C LYS A 21 21.88 19.33 -29.61
N LYS A 22 21.64 19.41 -28.30
CA LYS A 22 20.52 18.70 -27.65
C LYS A 22 19.23 18.97 -28.43
N THR A 23 18.66 17.92 -29.02
CA THR A 23 17.37 17.93 -29.70
C THR A 23 16.34 18.56 -28.76
N SER A 24 15.64 19.60 -29.20
CA SER A 24 14.69 20.28 -28.35
C SER A 24 13.37 19.50 -28.37
N MET A 25 12.77 19.31 -27.20
CA MET A 25 11.57 18.47 -27.05
C MET A 25 10.27 19.25 -27.27
N LYS A 26 10.29 20.28 -28.12
CA LYS A 26 9.11 21.11 -28.43
C LYS A 26 8.22 20.45 -29.47
N ASP A 27 6.96 20.87 -29.50
CA ASP A 27 5.88 20.26 -30.32
C ASP A 27 6.07 20.34 -31.84
N ASP A 28 6.96 21.21 -32.32
CA ASP A 28 7.14 21.50 -33.75
C ASP A 28 8.41 20.86 -34.33
N GLU A 29 9.12 20.06 -33.54
CA GLU A 29 10.36 19.37 -33.95
C GLU A 29 10.09 17.89 -34.28
N VAL A 30 10.80 17.37 -35.28
CA VAL A 30 10.83 15.94 -35.58
C VAL A 30 11.76 15.29 -34.56
N VAL A 31 11.19 14.46 -33.69
CA VAL A 31 11.92 13.80 -32.60
C VAL A 31 11.87 12.29 -32.88
N THR A 32 13.01 11.61 -32.76
CA THR A 32 13.04 10.14 -32.78
C THR A 32 12.79 9.58 -31.38
N VAL A 33 12.44 8.30 -31.26
CA VAL A 33 12.25 7.69 -29.94
C VAL A 33 13.56 7.63 -29.14
N THR A 34 14.70 7.45 -29.83
CA THR A 34 16.03 7.51 -29.24
C THR A 34 16.31 8.90 -28.66
N ASP A 35 16.07 9.97 -29.44
CA ASP A 35 16.19 11.35 -28.96
C ASP A 35 15.31 11.61 -27.73
N PHE A 36 14.07 11.10 -27.77
CA PHE A 36 13.12 11.24 -26.67
C PHE A 36 13.62 10.55 -25.39
N ILE A 37 14.14 9.32 -25.50
CA ILE A 37 14.71 8.57 -24.37
C ILE A 37 15.98 9.23 -23.84
N GLU A 38 16.88 9.70 -24.72
CA GLU A 38 18.15 10.36 -24.38
C GLU A 38 17.99 11.77 -23.80
N PHE A 39 16.86 12.43 -24.04
CA PHE A 39 16.54 13.70 -23.40
C PHE A 39 16.44 13.61 -21.88
N PHE A 40 16.08 12.44 -21.34
CA PHE A 40 15.96 12.22 -19.91
C PHE A 40 17.36 12.10 -19.28
N PRO A 41 17.68 12.90 -18.25
CA PRO A 41 18.99 12.84 -17.62
C PRO A 41 19.21 11.48 -16.96
N GLU A 42 20.41 10.92 -17.08
CA GLU A 42 20.73 9.67 -16.39
C GLU A 42 20.75 9.86 -14.87
N VAL A 43 20.12 8.94 -14.15
CA VAL A 43 20.07 8.93 -12.68
C VAL A 43 20.53 7.59 -12.14
N GLY A 44 21.10 7.58 -10.94
CA GLY A 44 21.44 6.33 -10.26
C GLY A 44 20.21 5.56 -9.80
N LEU A 45 20.36 4.24 -9.63
CA LEU A 45 19.37 3.39 -8.96
C LEU A 45 19.14 3.84 -7.51
N THR A 46 18.00 3.45 -6.94
CA THR A 46 17.45 4.06 -5.71
C THR A 46 16.96 5.50 -5.96
N PHE A 47 16.48 5.77 -7.18
CA PHE A 47 15.88 7.06 -7.53
C PHE A 47 14.50 7.19 -6.88
N GLN A 48 14.29 8.28 -6.14
CA GLN A 48 13.06 8.52 -5.38
C GLN A 48 12.47 9.89 -5.73
N LEU A 49 11.16 9.91 -5.93
CA LEU A 49 10.34 11.12 -6.11
C LEU A 49 9.43 11.27 -4.89
N ALA A 50 9.65 12.31 -4.09
CA ALA A 50 8.73 12.68 -3.02
C ALA A 50 7.74 13.75 -3.49
N ASP A 51 6.59 13.83 -2.82
CA ASP A 51 5.58 14.88 -3.02
C ASP A 51 6.17 16.30 -2.87
N THR A 52 7.07 16.50 -1.91
CA THR A 52 7.82 17.74 -1.71
C THR A 52 8.74 18.05 -2.89
N THR A 53 9.39 17.05 -3.48
CA THR A 53 10.19 17.19 -4.71
C THR A 53 9.33 17.61 -5.89
N LEU A 54 8.08 17.13 -6.00
CA LEU A 54 7.19 17.56 -7.08
C LEU A 54 6.88 19.06 -7.03
N ARG A 55 6.80 19.64 -5.82
CA ARG A 55 6.54 21.07 -5.60
C ARG A 55 7.72 21.97 -5.96
N GLN A 56 8.92 21.43 -6.06
CA GLN A 56 10.10 22.19 -6.46
C GLN A 56 9.96 22.66 -7.92
N LYS A 57 10.47 23.87 -8.19
CA LYS A 57 10.48 24.43 -9.55
C LYS A 57 11.44 23.61 -10.41
N THR A 58 10.97 23.15 -11.57
CA THR A 58 11.80 22.46 -12.57
C THR A 58 12.23 23.44 -13.64
N THR A 59 13.45 23.28 -14.15
CA THR A 59 13.98 24.14 -15.21
C THR A 59 13.24 23.90 -16.52
N ASP A 60 12.99 24.97 -17.27
CA ASP A 60 12.29 24.87 -18.56
C ASP A 60 13.09 24.11 -19.63
N SER A 61 14.40 23.92 -19.41
CA SER A 61 15.25 23.06 -20.26
C SER A 61 14.86 21.59 -20.27
N LEU A 62 14.07 21.13 -19.29
CA LEU A 62 13.57 19.76 -19.18
C LEU A 62 12.12 19.63 -19.65
N LEU A 63 11.52 20.71 -20.18
CA LEU A 63 10.14 20.73 -20.63
C LEU A 63 9.97 19.94 -21.93
N ILE A 64 8.98 19.06 -21.96
CA ILE A 64 8.56 18.28 -23.13
C ILE A 64 7.21 18.82 -23.61
N GLY A 65 7.11 19.06 -24.91
CA GLY A 65 5.89 19.42 -25.61
C GLY A 65 4.84 18.31 -25.51
N ASN A 66 3.56 18.67 -25.43
CA ASN A 66 2.50 17.67 -25.30
C ASN A 66 2.36 16.81 -26.56
N LYS A 67 2.44 17.38 -27.76
CA LYS A 67 2.39 16.58 -29.00
C LYS A 67 3.59 15.63 -29.05
N THR A 68 4.79 16.12 -28.78
CA THR A 68 6.03 15.31 -28.79
C THR A 68 5.95 14.17 -27.79
N PHE A 69 5.50 14.43 -26.57
CA PHE A 69 5.32 13.38 -25.56
C PHE A 69 4.36 12.28 -26.02
N HIS A 70 3.22 12.66 -26.59
CA HIS A 70 2.18 11.72 -27.01
C HIS A 70 2.51 10.96 -28.30
N GLN A 71 3.60 11.29 -29.00
CA GLN A 71 4.16 10.43 -30.05
C GLN A 71 4.69 9.11 -29.49
N PHE A 72 5.16 9.11 -28.24
CA PHE A 72 5.84 7.96 -27.63
C PHE A 72 5.10 7.36 -26.43
N ILE A 73 4.27 8.14 -25.73
CA ILE A 73 3.55 7.68 -24.54
C ILE A 73 2.05 7.93 -24.71
N PRO A 74 1.18 6.92 -24.55
CA PRO A 74 -0.26 7.08 -24.76
C PRO A 74 -0.90 8.12 -23.82
N ASP A 75 -1.77 8.98 -24.36
CA ASP A 75 -2.49 10.01 -23.57
C ASP A 75 -3.29 9.41 -22.40
N SER A 76 -3.74 8.15 -22.56
CA SER A 76 -4.53 7.44 -21.54
C SER A 76 -3.83 7.39 -20.17
N LEU A 77 -2.49 7.48 -20.15
CA LEU A 77 -1.69 7.56 -18.93
C LEU A 77 -2.03 8.83 -18.12
N LEU A 78 -2.08 9.99 -18.78
CA LEU A 78 -2.33 11.28 -18.13
C LEU A 78 -3.82 11.54 -17.88
N LYS A 79 -4.69 11.03 -18.77
CA LYS A 79 -6.15 11.23 -18.69
C LYS A 79 -6.74 10.76 -17.36
N LYS A 80 -6.17 9.71 -16.74
CA LYS A 80 -6.64 9.18 -15.45
C LYS A 80 -6.50 10.17 -14.29
N ASP A 81 -5.46 11.00 -14.31
CA ASP A 81 -5.18 11.94 -13.21
C ASP A 81 -5.66 13.37 -13.52
N PHE A 82 -5.56 13.80 -14.79
CA PHE A 82 -5.84 15.18 -15.18
C PHE A 82 -7.15 15.37 -15.96
N GLY A 83 -7.76 14.31 -16.45
CA GLY A 83 -8.94 14.37 -17.32
C GLY A 83 -8.59 14.51 -18.81
N ALA A 84 -9.60 14.37 -19.68
CA ALA A 84 -9.42 14.26 -21.13
C ALA A 84 -8.93 15.53 -21.83
N THR A 85 -9.20 16.70 -21.26
CA THR A 85 -8.92 18.02 -21.88
C THR A 85 -7.69 18.70 -21.32
N ALA A 86 -7.06 18.14 -20.28
CA ALA A 86 -5.93 18.75 -19.62
C ALA A 86 -4.65 18.62 -20.45
N ARG A 87 -3.86 19.69 -20.48
CA ARG A 87 -2.53 19.74 -21.09
C ARG A 87 -1.50 20.08 -20.01
N PRO A 88 -1.12 19.11 -19.16
CA PRO A 88 -0.13 19.36 -18.12
C PRO A 88 1.21 19.76 -18.74
N LYS A 89 2.00 20.55 -18.02
CA LYS A 89 3.42 20.75 -18.33
C LYS A 89 4.17 19.47 -17.95
N LEU A 90 5.00 18.96 -18.87
CA LEU A 90 5.69 17.69 -18.75
C LEU A 90 7.19 17.95 -18.63
N TYR A 91 7.82 17.42 -17.58
CA TYR A 91 9.23 17.64 -17.31
C TYR A 91 9.96 16.31 -17.16
N ALA A 92 11.03 16.12 -17.94
CA ALA A 92 11.94 14.98 -17.76
C ALA A 92 12.65 15.07 -16.41
N LEU A 93 12.65 13.98 -15.63
CA LEU A 93 13.30 13.92 -14.32
C LEU A 93 14.49 12.97 -14.27
N GLY A 94 14.42 11.85 -14.99
CA GLY A 94 15.45 10.83 -14.91
C GLY A 94 15.25 9.66 -15.86
N ARG A 95 16.35 9.00 -16.21
CA ARG A 95 16.44 7.76 -16.98
C ARG A 95 17.30 6.74 -16.23
N VAL A 96 16.85 5.50 -16.19
CA VAL A 96 17.64 4.34 -15.75
C VAL A 96 17.49 3.23 -16.78
N LYS A 97 18.61 2.65 -17.22
CA LYS A 97 18.60 1.50 -18.12
C LYS A 97 18.95 0.23 -17.36
N GLU A 98 18.11 -0.79 -17.48
CA GLU A 98 18.44 -2.14 -17.08
C GLU A 98 19.21 -2.80 -18.22
N LYS A 99 20.41 -3.33 -17.93
CA LYS A 99 21.26 -3.89 -18.96
C LYS A 99 20.54 -5.06 -19.67
N ASP A 100 20.54 -5.01 -21.00
CA ASP A 100 19.92 -5.99 -21.90
C ASP A 100 18.42 -6.23 -21.62
N ARG A 101 17.75 -5.24 -21.00
CA ARG A 101 16.34 -5.28 -20.60
C ARG A 101 15.67 -3.92 -20.85
N GLU A 102 14.82 -3.45 -19.94
CA GLU A 102 14.01 -2.25 -20.15
C GLU A 102 14.71 -0.94 -19.76
N THR A 103 14.22 0.17 -20.34
CA THR A 103 14.58 1.53 -19.95
C THR A 103 13.43 2.18 -19.21
N TYR A 104 13.73 2.72 -18.02
CA TYR A 104 12.79 3.39 -17.14
C TYR A 104 12.96 4.89 -17.24
N LEU A 105 11.88 5.61 -17.56
CA LEU A 105 11.86 7.07 -17.60
C LEU A 105 10.95 7.63 -16.50
N PHE A 106 11.44 8.65 -15.82
CA PHE A 106 10.73 9.39 -14.79
C PHE A 106 10.39 10.77 -15.31
N PHE A 107 9.12 11.17 -15.23
CA PHE A 107 8.70 12.52 -15.58
C PHE A 107 7.72 13.10 -14.56
N LYS A 108 7.65 14.43 -14.50
CA LYS A 108 6.67 15.18 -13.74
C LYS A 108 5.63 15.79 -14.67
N ALA A 109 4.36 15.62 -14.36
CA ALA A 109 3.25 16.33 -14.98
C ALA A 109 2.67 17.37 -14.00
N VAL A 110 2.41 18.59 -14.47
CA VAL A 110 1.88 19.70 -13.66
C VAL A 110 0.70 20.37 -14.35
N ALA A 111 -0.45 20.45 -13.67
CA ALA A 111 -1.61 21.23 -14.11
C ALA A 111 -2.27 21.93 -12.91
N GLY A 112 -2.20 23.26 -12.87
CA GLY A 112 -2.67 24.03 -11.71
C GLY A 112 -1.93 23.61 -10.42
N SER A 113 -2.69 23.21 -9.40
CA SER A 113 -2.16 22.70 -8.13
C SER A 113 -1.79 21.21 -8.16
N LYS A 114 -2.25 20.46 -9.18
CA LYS A 114 -2.02 19.03 -9.31
C LYS A 114 -0.65 18.73 -9.90
N ARG A 115 0.09 17.84 -9.25
CA ARG A 115 1.40 17.38 -9.68
C ARG A 115 1.47 15.86 -9.56
N VAL A 116 1.99 15.19 -10.58
CA VAL A 116 2.14 13.73 -10.57
C VAL A 116 3.53 13.38 -11.09
N GLY A 117 4.26 12.56 -10.32
CA GLY A 117 5.47 11.89 -10.79
C GLY A 117 5.10 10.54 -11.37
N TYR A 118 5.55 10.25 -12.58
CA TYR A 118 5.30 9.01 -13.29
C TYR A 118 6.57 8.22 -13.53
N LEU A 119 6.39 6.92 -13.73
CA LEU A 119 7.37 5.99 -14.27
C LEU A 119 6.79 5.37 -15.53
N VAL A 120 7.57 5.34 -16.62
CA VAL A 120 7.25 4.61 -17.84
C VAL A 120 8.39 3.69 -18.23
N CYS A 121 8.04 2.61 -18.90
CA CYS A 121 8.94 1.54 -19.29
C CYS A 121 8.98 1.45 -20.83
N PHE A 122 10.19 1.36 -21.37
CA PHE A 122 10.46 1.14 -22.78
C PHE A 122 11.26 -0.16 -22.95
N SER A 123 10.97 -0.93 -23.99
CA SER A 123 11.72 -2.14 -24.30
C SER A 123 13.15 -1.82 -24.73
N GLU A 124 13.98 -2.84 -24.84
CA GLU A 124 15.33 -2.71 -25.42
C GLU A 124 15.30 -2.12 -26.84
N LYS A 125 14.21 -2.37 -27.58
CA LYS A 125 13.95 -1.84 -28.93
C LYS A 125 13.23 -0.48 -28.92
N GLU A 126 13.26 0.21 -27.79
CA GLU A 126 12.69 1.55 -27.61
C GLU A 126 11.18 1.62 -27.87
N GLN A 127 10.46 0.52 -27.66
CA GLN A 127 9.00 0.51 -27.75
C GLN A 127 8.38 0.79 -26.39
N PHE A 128 7.38 1.68 -26.32
CA PHE A 128 6.63 1.90 -25.09
C PHE A 128 5.94 0.60 -24.64
N LEU A 129 6.13 0.25 -23.37
CA LEU A 129 5.59 -0.95 -22.74
C LEU A 129 4.43 -0.60 -21.81
N GLN A 130 4.74 0.11 -20.71
CA GLN A 130 3.78 0.40 -19.66
C GLN A 130 4.13 1.68 -18.90
N GLY A 131 3.13 2.34 -18.31
CA GLY A 131 3.28 3.53 -17.48
C GLY A 131 2.44 3.49 -16.22
N MET A 132 2.97 4.01 -15.12
CA MET A 132 2.23 4.17 -13.88
C MET A 132 2.59 5.46 -13.11
N PRO A 133 1.63 6.05 -12.39
CA PRO A 133 1.91 7.14 -11.46
C PRO A 133 2.58 6.60 -10.19
N LEU A 134 3.68 7.23 -9.79
CA LEU A 134 4.45 6.91 -8.60
C LEU A 134 4.00 7.68 -7.36
N VAL A 135 3.81 8.99 -7.53
CA VAL A 135 3.49 9.91 -6.43
C VAL A 135 2.61 11.04 -6.95
N ARG A 136 1.65 11.47 -6.14
CA ARG A 136 0.68 12.53 -6.46
C ARG A 136 0.67 13.59 -5.36
N ASP A 137 0.63 14.85 -5.76
CA ASP A 137 0.50 16.02 -4.89
C ASP A 137 -0.63 16.94 -5.39
N GLY A 138 -1.40 17.52 -4.47
CA GLY A 138 -2.53 18.40 -4.79
C GLY A 138 -3.85 17.69 -5.16
N PHE A 139 -3.99 16.41 -4.80
CA PHE A 139 -5.22 15.60 -5.05
C PHE A 139 -6.01 15.27 -3.78
N ASP A 140 -5.31 15.03 -2.66
CA ASP A 140 -5.86 14.65 -1.35
C ASP A 140 -5.02 15.34 -0.25
N SER A 141 -5.56 15.45 0.98
CA SER A 141 -4.78 15.82 2.17
C SER A 141 -3.93 14.64 2.66
N GLN A 142 -2.87 14.32 1.92
CA GLN A 142 -1.81 13.40 2.38
C GLN A 142 -0.87 14.15 3.33
N ALA A 143 -0.29 13.46 4.31
CA ALA A 143 0.76 14.04 5.16
C ALA A 143 2.12 13.95 4.47
N SER A 144 2.41 12.84 3.79
CA SER A 144 3.58 12.64 2.94
C SER A 144 3.35 11.52 1.90
N ALA A 145 4.08 11.57 0.79
CA ALA A 145 4.09 10.50 -0.20
C ALA A 145 5.40 10.45 -0.99
N TYR A 146 5.79 9.26 -1.44
CA TYR A 146 6.91 9.10 -2.37
C TYR A 146 6.71 7.88 -3.27
N GLY A 147 7.43 7.86 -4.40
CA GLY A 147 7.65 6.64 -5.16
C GLY A 147 9.11 6.48 -5.56
N GLN A 148 9.54 5.25 -5.78
CA GLN A 148 10.95 4.90 -5.87
C GLN A 148 11.18 3.73 -6.82
N LEU A 149 12.33 3.71 -7.50
CA LEU A 149 12.88 2.54 -8.17
C LEU A 149 14.17 2.12 -7.48
N ASP A 150 14.21 0.92 -6.91
CA ASP A 150 15.37 0.42 -6.18
C ASP A 150 16.41 -0.28 -7.08
N LYS A 151 17.49 -0.79 -6.46
CA LYS A 151 18.59 -1.46 -7.19
C LYS A 151 18.20 -2.81 -7.82
N LYS A 152 17.06 -3.36 -7.41
CA LYS A 152 16.48 -4.61 -7.95
C LYS A 152 15.36 -4.31 -8.95
N PHE A 153 15.23 -3.05 -9.37
CA PHE A 153 14.18 -2.57 -10.26
C PHE A 153 12.77 -2.82 -9.70
N GLN A 154 12.65 -2.87 -8.36
CA GLN A 154 11.37 -2.86 -7.69
C GLN A 154 10.86 -1.44 -7.57
N ILE A 155 9.58 -1.27 -7.89
CA ILE A 155 8.90 0.01 -7.91
C ILE A 155 8.09 0.11 -6.62
N THR A 156 8.44 1.07 -5.77
CA THR A 156 7.70 1.33 -4.54
C THR A 156 6.83 2.57 -4.69
N THR A 157 5.60 2.50 -4.20
CA THR A 157 4.75 3.68 -3.97
C THR A 157 4.36 3.71 -2.50
N TYR A 158 4.57 4.84 -1.83
CA TYR A 158 4.24 5.06 -0.43
C TYR A 158 3.38 6.32 -0.31
N ARG A 159 2.40 6.26 0.59
CA ARG A 159 1.60 7.41 0.99
C ARG A 159 1.19 7.26 2.44
N ASP A 160 1.13 8.37 3.16
CA ASP A 160 0.45 8.44 4.44
C ASP A 160 -0.56 9.59 4.52
N LYS A 161 -1.62 9.36 5.29
CA LYS A 161 -2.67 10.33 5.61
C LYS A 161 -2.74 10.47 7.11
N LYS A 162 -2.79 11.73 7.57
CA LYS A 162 -3.19 12.07 8.92
C LYS A 162 -4.66 12.46 8.92
N GLN A 163 -5.50 11.65 9.55
CA GLN A 163 -6.94 11.93 9.67
C GLN A 163 -7.37 11.79 11.13
N ALA A 164 -7.96 12.83 11.71
CA ALA A 164 -8.48 12.84 13.08
C ALA A 164 -7.48 12.34 14.15
N GLY A 165 -6.17 12.62 13.97
CA GLY A 165 -5.12 12.19 14.90
C GLY A 165 -4.54 10.80 14.65
N GLN A 166 -5.10 10.02 13.72
CA GLN A 166 -4.59 8.71 13.32
C GLN A 166 -3.76 8.79 12.04
N LEU A 167 -2.63 8.07 11.99
CA LEU A 167 -1.74 7.98 10.83
C LEU A 167 -2.05 6.69 10.08
N SER A 168 -2.49 6.80 8.83
CA SER A 168 -2.62 5.64 7.93
C SER A 168 -1.53 5.71 6.88
N PHE A 169 -0.83 4.62 6.62
CA PHE A 169 0.10 4.52 5.50
C PHE A 169 -0.22 3.32 4.61
N LYS A 170 0.19 3.39 3.36
CA LYS A 170 0.14 2.29 2.39
C LYS A 170 1.42 2.31 1.55
N ARG A 171 2.17 1.21 1.58
CA ARG A 171 3.33 0.94 0.72
C ARG A 171 3.00 -0.19 -0.23
N ASN A 172 3.08 0.04 -1.53
CA ASN A 172 2.95 -1.01 -2.54
C ASN A 172 4.29 -1.21 -3.24
N VAL A 173 4.67 -2.46 -3.48
CA VAL A 173 5.86 -2.84 -4.22
C VAL A 173 5.44 -3.61 -5.47
N TYR A 174 5.89 -3.14 -6.62
CA TYR A 174 5.64 -3.71 -7.94
C TYR A 174 6.95 -4.14 -8.59
N PHE A 175 6.85 -5.03 -9.57
CA PHE A 175 7.88 -5.25 -10.57
C PHE A 175 7.25 -5.14 -11.96
N TYR A 176 8.06 -4.87 -12.96
CA TYR A 176 7.62 -4.97 -14.33
C TYR A 176 7.69 -6.44 -14.79
N ASN A 177 6.56 -6.98 -15.22
CA ASN A 177 6.46 -8.32 -15.78
C ASN A 177 6.48 -8.22 -17.31
N ASN A 178 7.61 -8.59 -17.91
CA ASN A 178 7.82 -8.53 -19.35
C ASN A 178 6.89 -9.46 -20.15
N THR A 179 6.45 -10.57 -19.56
CA THR A 179 5.61 -11.59 -20.23
C THR A 179 4.16 -11.11 -20.33
N ALA A 180 3.68 -10.46 -19.27
CA ALA A 180 2.32 -9.92 -19.21
C ALA A 180 2.22 -8.44 -19.64
N ASN A 181 3.36 -7.78 -19.89
CA ASN A 181 3.47 -6.35 -20.18
C ASN A 181 2.70 -5.46 -19.16
N GLU A 182 2.93 -5.72 -17.87
CA GLU A 182 2.27 -5.01 -16.79
C GLU A 182 3.18 -4.76 -15.59
N PHE A 183 2.78 -3.84 -14.72
CA PHE A 183 3.36 -3.72 -13.39
C PHE A 183 2.61 -4.62 -12.43
N THR A 184 3.17 -5.78 -12.13
CA THR A 184 2.56 -6.74 -11.21
C THR A 184 2.85 -6.33 -9.76
N LEU A 185 1.80 -6.23 -8.96
CA LEU A 185 1.89 -5.95 -7.51
C LEU A 185 2.42 -7.20 -6.79
N ILE A 186 3.59 -7.10 -6.16
CA ILE A 186 4.20 -8.20 -5.38
C ILE A 186 3.70 -8.14 -3.94
N PHE A 187 3.61 -6.92 -3.40
CA PHE A 187 3.40 -6.73 -1.97
C PHE A 187 2.67 -5.41 -1.69
N THR A 188 1.76 -5.44 -0.74
CA THR A 188 1.16 -4.25 -0.14
C THR A 188 1.37 -4.33 1.37
N GLU A 189 2.10 -3.37 1.92
CA GLU A 189 2.18 -3.12 3.36
C GLU A 189 1.20 -2.00 3.71
N PRO A 190 0.09 -2.31 4.39
CA PRO A 190 -0.65 -1.29 5.11
C PRO A 190 0.09 -0.93 6.41
N ASN A 191 -0.15 0.26 6.96
CA ASN A 191 0.09 0.48 8.38
C ASN A 191 -0.75 -0.55 9.17
N GLU A 192 -0.13 -1.27 10.09
CA GLU A 192 -0.77 -2.25 10.98
C GLU A 192 -1.83 -1.64 11.93
N GLU A 193 -2.16 -0.35 11.76
CA GLU A 193 -3.29 0.33 12.38
C GLU A 193 -4.59 0.34 11.57
N ILE A 194 -4.67 -0.36 10.44
CA ILE A 194 -5.95 -0.97 10.10
C ILE A 194 -6.04 -2.21 10.98
N ILE A 195 -6.68 -2.04 12.15
CA ILE A 195 -7.33 -3.18 12.81
C ILE A 195 -8.15 -3.82 11.70
N ALA A 196 -7.68 -4.94 11.14
CA ALA A 196 -8.55 -5.84 10.40
C ALA A 196 -9.70 -6.07 11.38
N ASN A 197 -10.86 -5.49 11.11
CA ASN A 197 -12.01 -5.69 11.96
C ASN A 197 -12.24 -7.19 11.91
N VAL A 198 -11.88 -7.87 12.98
CA VAL A 198 -12.10 -9.30 13.12
C VAL A 198 -13.60 -9.48 12.95
N ILE A 199 -14.01 -10.07 11.84
CA ILE A 199 -15.42 -10.22 11.50
C ILE A 199 -15.94 -11.33 12.39
N ASN A 200 -16.81 -10.96 13.33
CA ASN A 200 -17.51 -11.92 14.16
C ASN A 200 -18.65 -12.57 13.34
N PRO A 201 -18.54 -13.85 12.95
CA PRO A 201 -19.48 -14.49 12.04
C PRO A 201 -20.83 -14.85 12.68
N ILE A 202 -21.04 -14.50 13.96
CA ILE A 202 -22.27 -14.74 14.71
C ILE A 202 -22.83 -13.46 15.33
N ASP A 203 -22.30 -12.29 14.96
CA ASP A 203 -22.66 -11.00 15.52
C ASP A 203 -24.16 -10.66 15.39
N THR A 204 -24.76 -11.02 14.26
CA THR A 204 -26.17 -10.82 13.90
C THR A 204 -27.13 -11.81 14.55
N LEU A 205 -26.64 -12.88 15.16
CA LEU A 205 -27.51 -13.92 15.77
C LEU A 205 -28.08 -13.46 17.11
N ALA A 206 -29.16 -14.12 17.55
CA ALA A 206 -29.87 -13.77 18.78
C ALA A 206 -29.03 -14.01 20.05
N ALA A 207 -29.17 -13.09 21.02
CA ALA A 207 -28.50 -13.14 22.31
C ALA A 207 -29.48 -12.87 23.46
N LYS A 208 -30.49 -13.73 23.60
CA LYS A 208 -31.59 -13.57 24.58
C LYS A 208 -31.36 -14.38 25.84
N HIS A 209 -30.55 -15.44 25.79
CA HIS A 209 -30.29 -16.30 26.96
C HIS A 209 -29.38 -15.63 27.99
N LYS A 210 -29.43 -16.12 29.23
CA LYS A 210 -28.72 -15.57 30.41
C LYS A 210 -27.24 -15.23 30.16
N PHE A 211 -26.53 -16.15 29.50
CA PHE A 211 -25.09 -16.05 29.23
C PHE A 211 -24.76 -15.55 27.82
N ALA A 212 -25.77 -15.31 26.98
CA ALA A 212 -25.54 -14.76 25.65
C ALA A 212 -25.14 -13.28 25.73
N GLY A 213 -24.28 -12.87 24.80
CA GLY A 213 -23.77 -11.51 24.73
C GLY A 213 -22.30 -11.44 24.28
N GLU A 214 -21.76 -10.24 24.33
CA GLU A 214 -20.37 -9.94 23.99
C GLU A 214 -19.51 -9.90 25.25
N TYR A 215 -18.39 -10.61 25.23
CA TYR A 215 -17.36 -10.57 26.27
C TYR A 215 -16.07 -10.08 25.65
N VAL A 216 -15.66 -8.85 25.96
CA VAL A 216 -14.66 -8.13 25.17
C VAL A 216 -13.57 -7.61 26.08
N LYS A 217 -12.32 -8.03 25.83
CA LYS A 217 -11.14 -7.44 26.45
C LYS A 217 -10.66 -6.23 25.65
N ASP A 218 -10.58 -6.38 24.34
CA ASP A 218 -10.30 -5.33 23.36
C ASP A 218 -10.84 -5.74 21.96
N LYS A 219 -10.58 -4.92 20.94
CA LYS A 219 -11.11 -5.14 19.57
C LYS A 219 -10.61 -6.42 18.89
N ARG A 220 -9.50 -7.01 19.35
CA ARG A 220 -8.88 -8.23 18.80
C ARG A 220 -8.89 -9.39 19.79
N ASN A 221 -9.52 -9.21 20.95
CA ASN A 221 -9.58 -10.23 22.00
C ASN A 221 -11.00 -10.25 22.60
N PHE A 222 -11.84 -11.14 22.08
CA PHE A 222 -13.23 -11.23 22.49
C PHE A 222 -13.80 -12.64 22.35
N VAL A 223 -14.90 -12.86 23.08
CA VAL A 223 -15.74 -14.04 23.03
C VAL A 223 -17.17 -13.58 22.81
N SER A 224 -17.76 -13.98 21.70
CA SER A 224 -19.16 -13.74 21.38
C SER A 224 -19.95 -15.00 21.68
N VAL A 225 -21.01 -14.86 22.45
CA VAL A 225 -21.90 -15.96 22.83
C VAL A 225 -23.30 -15.67 22.34
N ARG A 226 -23.90 -16.64 21.67
CA ARG A 226 -25.22 -16.57 21.06
C ARG A 226 -26.09 -17.73 21.50
N ASP A 227 -27.39 -17.56 21.33
CA ASP A 227 -28.37 -18.57 21.69
C ASP A 227 -28.12 -19.84 20.84
N GLY A 228 -28.06 -21.00 21.50
CA GLY A 228 -27.97 -22.29 20.82
C GLY A 228 -29.35 -22.81 20.40
N LYS A 229 -29.39 -24.06 19.91
CA LYS A 229 -30.65 -24.73 19.52
C LYS A 229 -31.61 -24.95 20.70
N SER A 230 -31.07 -25.00 21.91
CA SER A 230 -31.83 -25.19 23.15
C SER A 230 -31.19 -24.40 24.31
N ALA A 231 -31.85 -24.37 25.46
CA ALA A 231 -31.33 -23.70 26.65
C ALA A 231 -30.05 -24.34 27.23
N SER A 232 -29.75 -25.60 26.88
CA SER A 232 -28.53 -26.30 27.31
C SER A 232 -27.35 -26.10 26.36
N GLU A 233 -27.52 -25.37 25.26
CA GLU A 233 -26.48 -25.13 24.27
C GLU A 233 -26.28 -23.63 23.99
N VAL A 234 -25.06 -23.25 23.66
CA VAL A 234 -24.71 -21.90 23.17
C VAL A 234 -23.81 -22.00 21.96
N LEU A 235 -23.98 -21.07 21.03
CA LEU A 235 -23.05 -20.89 19.91
C LEU A 235 -22.00 -19.86 20.32
N VAL A 236 -20.72 -20.21 20.14
CA VAL A 236 -19.59 -19.38 20.58
C VAL A 236 -18.72 -19.04 19.38
N PHE A 237 -18.21 -17.82 19.37
CA PHE A 237 -17.06 -17.41 18.57
C PHE A 237 -16.00 -16.80 19.48
N VAL A 238 -14.78 -17.32 19.44
CA VAL A 238 -13.63 -16.82 20.18
C VAL A 238 -12.62 -16.29 19.18
N HIS A 239 -12.11 -15.08 19.42
CA HIS A 239 -10.94 -14.55 18.75
C HIS A 239 -9.97 -13.98 19.78
N PHE A 240 -8.69 -14.29 19.62
CA PHE A 240 -7.64 -13.65 20.37
C PHE A 240 -6.39 -13.41 19.53
N GLU A 241 -5.70 -12.33 19.85
CA GLU A 241 -4.37 -12.00 19.34
C GLU A 241 -3.49 -11.56 20.53
N LYS A 242 -2.41 -12.30 20.75
CA LYS A 242 -1.36 -12.01 21.73
C LYS A 242 -0.07 -11.65 20.99
N ASN A 243 0.86 -10.97 21.68
CA ASN A 243 2.19 -10.63 21.17
C ASN A 243 2.16 -9.90 19.80
N GLY A 244 1.30 -8.89 19.65
CA GLY A 244 1.25 -8.11 18.40
C GLY A 244 0.71 -8.88 17.18
N GLY A 245 0.03 -10.02 17.38
CA GLY A 245 -0.55 -10.82 16.30
C GLY A 245 0.27 -12.05 15.92
N GLU A 246 1.46 -12.23 16.50
CA GLU A 246 2.28 -13.44 16.35
C GLU A 246 1.63 -14.70 16.95
N CYS A 247 0.64 -14.50 17.82
CA CYS A 247 -0.07 -15.56 18.49
C CYS A 247 -1.58 -15.35 18.36
N LYS A 248 -2.20 -16.03 17.38
CA LYS A 248 -3.63 -15.89 17.09
C LYS A 248 -4.39 -17.21 17.27
N GLY A 249 -5.68 -17.09 17.58
CA GLY A 249 -6.57 -18.23 17.61
C GLY A 249 -8.02 -17.83 17.38
N GLU A 250 -8.72 -18.62 16.58
CA GLU A 250 -10.12 -18.45 16.22
C GLU A 250 -10.87 -19.76 16.39
N LEU A 251 -12.00 -19.73 17.10
CA LEU A 251 -12.84 -20.91 17.28
C LEU A 251 -14.31 -20.52 17.22
N LYS A 252 -15.03 -21.11 16.25
CA LYS A 252 -16.49 -21.03 16.15
C LYS A 252 -17.08 -22.40 16.40
N GLY A 253 -18.02 -22.53 17.33
CA GLY A 253 -18.62 -23.84 17.61
C GLY A 253 -19.74 -23.83 18.64
N MET A 254 -20.43 -24.96 18.72
CA MET A 254 -21.49 -25.20 19.70
C MET A 254 -20.89 -25.73 21.00
N ALA A 255 -21.11 -25.03 22.10
CA ALA A 255 -20.75 -25.48 23.45
C ALA A 255 -22.01 -25.93 24.21
N ARG A 256 -21.87 -26.98 25.03
CA ARG A 256 -22.96 -27.55 25.83
C ARG A 256 -22.73 -27.30 27.31
N PHE A 257 -23.76 -26.87 28.04
CA PHE A 257 -23.68 -26.73 29.48
C PHE A 257 -23.57 -28.10 30.16
N VAL A 258 -22.49 -28.30 30.90
CA VAL A 258 -22.26 -29.46 31.77
C VAL A 258 -22.59 -29.14 33.23
N SER A 259 -22.75 -27.86 33.56
CA SER A 259 -23.26 -27.36 34.83
C SER A 259 -23.95 -26.02 34.64
N ASN A 260 -24.50 -25.44 35.72
CA ASN A 260 -25.25 -24.17 35.70
C ASN A 260 -24.51 -22.97 35.09
N ASN A 261 -23.17 -23.00 35.05
CA ASN A 261 -22.34 -21.92 34.55
C ASN A 261 -21.09 -22.39 33.81
N VAL A 262 -20.98 -23.68 33.49
CA VAL A 262 -19.86 -24.22 32.73
C VAL A 262 -20.38 -24.86 31.45
N ALA A 263 -19.90 -24.37 30.32
CA ALA A 263 -20.13 -24.97 29.02
C ALA A 263 -18.83 -25.54 28.45
N VAL A 264 -18.92 -26.64 27.71
CA VAL A 264 -17.79 -27.28 27.06
C VAL A 264 -18.05 -27.37 25.56
N TYR A 265 -17.13 -26.84 24.76
CA TYR A 265 -17.04 -27.13 23.34
C TYR A 265 -16.18 -28.38 23.14
N GLN A 266 -16.72 -29.35 22.41
CA GLN A 266 -16.05 -30.57 22.00
C GLN A 266 -16.66 -31.00 20.67
N GLU A 267 -15.83 -31.16 19.64
CA GLU A 267 -16.25 -31.65 18.33
C GLU A 267 -15.88 -33.13 18.16
N SER A 268 -16.77 -33.90 17.53
CA SER A 268 -16.54 -35.33 17.32
C SER A 268 -15.42 -35.52 16.30
N GLY A 269 -14.40 -36.32 16.65
CA GLY A 269 -13.23 -36.54 15.78
C GLY A 269 -12.13 -35.47 15.86
N ASN A 270 -12.29 -34.44 16.71
CA ASN A 270 -11.27 -33.42 16.96
C ASN A 270 -10.81 -33.48 18.44
N PRO A 271 -9.50 -33.55 18.75
CA PRO A 271 -9.00 -33.58 20.13
C PRO A 271 -9.18 -32.26 20.89
N CYS A 272 -9.63 -31.18 20.23
CA CYS A 272 -9.88 -29.90 20.86
C CYS A 272 -11.07 -29.95 21.84
N SER A 273 -10.81 -29.57 23.08
CA SER A 273 -11.82 -29.32 24.11
C SER A 273 -11.58 -27.94 24.71
N LEU A 274 -12.62 -27.11 24.76
CA LEU A 274 -12.58 -25.78 25.35
C LEU A 274 -13.66 -25.62 26.42
N GLN A 275 -13.24 -25.36 27.65
CA GLN A 275 -14.15 -25.05 28.75
C GLN A 275 -14.40 -23.55 28.84
N LEU A 276 -15.67 -23.19 28.96
CA LEU A 276 -16.16 -21.83 29.21
C LEU A 276 -16.80 -21.76 30.59
N SER A 277 -16.21 -20.99 31.49
CA SER A 277 -16.73 -20.76 32.84
C SER A 277 -17.33 -19.36 32.93
N PHE A 278 -18.64 -19.30 33.08
CA PHE A 278 -19.39 -18.05 33.14
C PHE A 278 -19.54 -17.54 34.57
N SER A 279 -19.36 -16.23 34.74
CA SER A 279 -19.75 -15.48 35.93
C SER A 279 -20.82 -14.44 35.56
N LYS A 280 -21.25 -13.64 36.54
CA LYS A 280 -22.16 -12.52 36.26
C LYS A 280 -21.55 -11.47 35.32
N THR A 281 -20.22 -11.34 35.34
CA THR A 281 -19.51 -10.20 34.73
C THR A 281 -18.46 -10.61 33.70
N ALA A 282 -18.16 -11.90 33.51
CA ALA A 282 -17.13 -12.35 32.59
C ALA A 282 -17.35 -13.80 32.15
N VAL A 283 -16.65 -14.20 31.09
CA VAL A 283 -16.43 -15.60 30.71
C VAL A 283 -14.93 -15.88 30.78
N SER A 284 -14.56 -17.00 31.39
CA SER A 284 -13.18 -17.49 31.41
C SER A 284 -13.06 -18.69 30.50
N LEU A 285 -12.01 -18.71 29.68
CA LEU A 285 -11.68 -19.80 28.78
C LEU A 285 -10.53 -20.61 29.37
N LYS A 286 -10.64 -21.94 29.26
CA LYS A 286 -9.57 -22.87 29.55
C LYS A 286 -9.57 -24.00 28.53
N GLU A 287 -8.47 -24.13 27.81
CA GLU A 287 -8.24 -25.28 26.94
C GLU A 287 -8.00 -26.54 27.78
N THR A 288 -8.82 -27.57 27.56
CA THR A 288 -8.74 -28.85 28.29
C THR A 288 -8.38 -30.03 27.39
N GLY A 289 -8.33 -29.82 26.06
CA GLY A 289 -7.90 -30.77 25.04
C GLY A 289 -7.16 -30.04 23.92
N GLY A 290 -6.32 -30.73 23.14
CA GLY A 290 -5.37 -30.09 22.22
C GLY A 290 -6.05 -29.35 21.06
N CYS A 291 -6.24 -28.03 21.20
CA CYS A 291 -6.89 -27.18 20.19
C CYS A 291 -5.93 -26.60 19.15
N GLY A 292 -4.78 -27.23 18.91
CA GLY A 292 -3.75 -26.74 18.00
C GLY A 292 -4.22 -26.49 16.55
N SER A 293 -5.34 -27.07 16.13
CA SER A 293 -5.93 -26.80 14.81
C SER A 293 -6.60 -25.42 14.68
N TYR A 294 -6.87 -24.75 15.81
CA TYR A 294 -7.61 -23.47 15.87
C TYR A 294 -6.74 -22.29 16.29
N ARG A 295 -5.42 -22.49 16.43
CA ARG A 295 -4.47 -21.50 16.96
C ARG A 295 -3.03 -21.87 16.63
N ASP A 296 -2.10 -20.94 16.75
CA ASP A 296 -0.68 -21.25 16.61
C ASP A 296 -0.15 -22.16 17.74
N ILE A 297 0.94 -22.89 17.48
CA ILE A 297 1.48 -23.96 18.34
C ILE A 297 1.79 -23.49 19.77
N ARG A 298 2.19 -22.22 19.95
CA ARG A 298 2.57 -21.62 21.25
C ARG A 298 1.43 -20.87 21.94
N CYS A 299 0.24 -20.84 21.35
CA CYS A 299 -0.91 -20.14 21.88
C CYS A 299 -1.81 -21.09 22.66
N PHE A 300 -2.61 -20.61 23.60
CA PHE A 300 -3.63 -21.43 24.26
C PHE A 300 -4.89 -20.59 24.43
N PHE A 301 -6.05 -21.24 24.33
CA PHE A 301 -7.35 -20.62 24.63
C PHE A 301 -7.51 -20.42 26.14
N GLU A 302 -6.79 -19.43 26.65
CA GLU A 302 -6.78 -19.06 28.05
C GLU A 302 -6.96 -17.55 28.23
N GLY A 303 -7.83 -17.18 29.16
CA GLY A 303 -8.07 -15.80 29.55
C GLY A 303 -9.46 -15.59 30.15
N SER A 304 -9.65 -14.41 30.73
CA SER A 304 -10.94 -13.93 31.23
C SER A 304 -11.38 -12.70 30.45
N TYR A 305 -12.62 -12.73 29.96
CA TYR A 305 -13.18 -11.73 29.06
C TYR A 305 -14.39 -11.09 29.75
N PRO A 306 -14.35 -9.78 30.06
CA PRO A 306 -15.43 -9.11 30.76
C PRO A 306 -16.64 -8.90 29.84
N ARG A 307 -17.84 -9.07 30.38
CA ARG A 307 -19.10 -8.87 29.67
C ARG A 307 -19.24 -7.39 29.31
N LYS A 308 -19.42 -7.11 28.04
CA LYS A 308 -19.71 -5.77 27.53
C LYS A 308 -21.07 -5.33 28.06
N LYS A 309 -21.12 -4.12 28.65
CA LYS A 309 -22.39 -3.53 29.11
C LYS A 309 -23.28 -3.23 27.90
N ALA A 310 -24.56 -3.52 28.00
CA ALA A 310 -25.53 -3.13 26.99
C ALA A 310 -25.53 -1.60 26.82
N PRO A 311 -25.64 -1.05 25.59
CA PRO A 311 -25.85 0.37 25.39
C PRO A 311 -27.11 0.81 26.14
N LYS A 312 -27.03 1.92 26.90
CA LYS A 312 -28.24 2.52 27.46
C LYS A 312 -29.13 2.98 26.30
N PRO A 313 -30.46 2.74 26.33
CA PRO A 313 -31.34 3.28 25.32
C PRO A 313 -31.23 4.82 25.34
N GLU A 314 -31.00 5.42 24.16
CA GLU A 314 -31.08 6.87 24.01
C GLU A 314 -32.48 7.31 24.42
N SER A 315 -32.55 8.17 25.44
CA SER A 315 -33.80 8.80 25.87
C SER A 315 -34.33 9.63 24.70
N GLY A 316 -35.40 9.15 24.07
CA GLY A 316 -36.09 9.85 23.00
C GLY A 316 -36.41 11.29 23.39
N GLY A 317 -35.82 12.24 22.67
CA GLY A 317 -36.11 13.66 22.83
C GLY A 317 -37.60 13.92 22.64
N LYS A 318 -38.25 14.48 23.66
CA LYS A 318 -39.59 15.05 23.54
C LYS A 318 -39.54 16.14 22.47
N LYS A 319 -40.27 15.93 21.36
CA LYS A 319 -40.66 17.01 20.45
C LYS A 319 -41.52 17.99 21.26
N LYS A 320 -41.07 19.23 21.37
CA LYS A 320 -41.89 20.40 21.69
C LYS A 320 -42.11 21.17 20.41
#